data_AF-A0A0F9GB98-F1
#
_entry.id   AF-A0A0F9GB98-F1
#
_cell.length_a   1.000
_cell.length_b   1.000
_cell.length_c   1.000
_cell.angle_alpha   90.00
_cell.angle_beta   90.00
_cell.angle_gamma   90.00
#
_symmetry.space_group_name_H-M   'P 1'
#
loop_
_entity.id
_entity.type
_entity.pdbx_description
1 polymer ?
#
loop_
_entity_poly.entity_id
_entity_poly.type
_entity_poly.pdbx_seq_one_letter_code
_entity_poly.pdbx_strand_id
1 'polypeptide(L)'
;MTEAYRIGKSSIHPFDLEHWDNDPRGILWMWEKPQPQFDYVVGVDPTLGLSSWTRYSRTRDDVDTDNGAIEVLKVGKPDVQVAEYAAPINALDLAEAANAIGRVYKGKSEDQAALVIVETNGPGITTVEELHRRFDYPNLWRWAHLGEMKAKRT
;
A
#
# COMPACT_ATOMS: atom_id res chain seq x y z
N MET A 1 0.03 26.51 -5.11
CA MET A 1 -0.66 25.63 -4.13
C MET A 1 -0.46 24.21 -4.59
N THR A 2 0.20 23.39 -3.78
CA THR A 2 0.47 21.98 -4.07
C THR A 2 -0.84 21.19 -3.86
N GLU A 3 -1.36 20.57 -4.91
CA GLU A 3 -2.64 19.86 -4.85
C GLU A 3 -2.53 18.62 -3.95
N ALA A 4 -3.50 18.43 -3.05
CA ALA A 4 -3.63 17.23 -2.22
C ALA A 4 -4.64 16.26 -2.85
N TYR A 5 -4.36 14.97 -2.80
CA TYR A 5 -5.29 13.93 -3.25
C TYR A 5 -6.30 13.63 -2.14
N ARG A 6 -7.61 13.69 -2.43
CA ARG A 6 -8.68 13.46 -1.44
C ARG A 6 -9.41 12.15 -1.70
N ILE A 7 -9.67 11.39 -0.64
CA ILE A 7 -10.29 10.06 -0.68
C ILE A 7 -11.32 9.98 0.45
N GLY A 8 -12.58 10.26 0.12
CA GLY A 8 -13.61 10.39 1.14
C GLY A 8 -13.23 11.45 2.18
N LYS A 9 -12.99 11.01 3.43
CA LYS A 9 -12.55 11.86 4.55
C LYS A 9 -11.03 11.95 4.72
N SER A 10 -10.27 11.13 4.01
CA SER A 10 -8.80 11.08 4.10
C SER A 10 -8.16 11.90 2.97
N SER A 11 -6.91 12.31 3.16
CA SER A 11 -6.15 13.00 2.12
C SER A 11 -4.67 12.70 2.17
N ILE A 12 -4.04 12.63 0.99
CA ILE A 12 -2.59 12.53 0.81
C ILE A 12 -2.07 13.92 0.45
N HIS A 13 -1.17 14.43 1.27
CA HIS A 13 -0.60 15.76 1.13
C HIS A 13 0.81 15.68 0.56
N PRO A 14 1.21 16.61 -0.32
CA PRO A 14 2.61 16.75 -0.71
C PRO A 14 3.50 16.91 0.52
N PHE A 15 4.60 16.17 0.53
CA PHE A 15 5.59 16.24 1.61
C PHE A 15 6.28 17.61 1.60
N ASP A 16 6.55 18.16 2.79
CA ASP A 16 7.23 19.44 2.93
C ASP A 16 8.74 19.28 2.68
N LEU A 17 9.22 19.87 1.59
CA LEU A 17 10.63 19.80 1.18
C LEU A 17 11.57 20.51 2.14
N GLU A 18 11.09 21.48 2.93
CA GLU A 18 11.92 22.17 3.93
C GLU A 18 12.34 21.23 5.07
N HIS A 19 11.59 20.15 5.28
CA HIS A 19 11.82 19.13 6.31
C HIS A 19 12.32 17.80 5.72
N TRP A 20 12.86 17.85 4.50
CA TRP A 20 13.45 16.69 3.84
C TRP A 20 14.73 16.24 4.56
N ASP A 21 14.68 15.10 5.21
CA ASP A 21 15.86 14.29 5.51
C ASP A 21 16.00 13.14 4.52
N ASN A 22 17.21 12.59 4.40
CA ASN A 22 17.53 11.51 3.45
C ASN A 22 16.89 10.16 3.81
N ASP A 23 15.96 10.12 4.78
CA ASP A 23 15.21 8.93 5.15
C ASP A 23 13.90 8.91 4.34
N PRO A 24 13.68 7.94 3.43
CA PRO A 24 12.46 7.91 2.62
C PRO A 24 11.26 7.29 3.33
N ARG A 25 11.42 6.72 4.54
CA ARG A 25 10.37 5.93 5.20
C ARG A 25 9.12 6.76 5.51
N GLY A 26 7.95 6.20 5.20
CA GLY A 26 6.67 6.86 5.41
C GLY A 26 6.32 7.94 4.40
N ILE A 27 7.10 8.08 3.32
CA ILE A 27 6.77 8.95 2.17
C ILE A 27 6.24 8.07 1.03
N LEU A 28 5.11 8.46 0.45
CA LEU A 28 4.67 7.94 -0.84
C LEU A 28 5.47 8.66 -1.94
N TRP A 29 6.45 7.99 -2.50
CA TRP A 29 7.22 8.53 -3.61
C TRP A 29 6.45 8.32 -4.92
N MET A 30 6.09 9.41 -5.59
CA MET A 30 5.31 9.38 -6.84
C MET A 30 6.17 9.84 -8.02
N TRP A 31 6.62 8.92 -8.87
CA TRP A 31 7.33 9.25 -10.11
C TRP A 31 6.36 9.74 -11.19
N GLU A 32 5.15 9.15 -11.25
CA GLU A 32 4.08 9.62 -12.11
C GLU A 32 2.78 9.84 -11.31
N LYS A 33 2.09 10.94 -11.61
CA LYS A 33 0.75 11.19 -11.08
C LYS A 33 -0.24 10.14 -11.62
N PRO A 34 -1.30 9.79 -10.86
CA PRO A 34 -2.38 8.95 -11.36
C PRO A 34 -3.04 9.62 -12.57
N GLN A 35 -3.31 8.82 -13.59
CA GLN A 35 -3.88 9.26 -14.86
C GLN A 35 -5.15 8.44 -15.17
N PRO A 36 -6.32 9.07 -15.38
CA PRO A 36 -7.60 8.36 -15.52
C PRO A 36 -7.71 7.39 -16.68
N GLN A 37 -6.83 7.48 -17.68
CA GLN A 37 -6.88 6.63 -18.87
C GLN A 37 -6.09 5.33 -18.76
N PHE A 38 -5.32 5.13 -17.68
CA PHE A 38 -4.51 3.94 -17.47
C PHE A 38 -5.11 3.04 -16.37
N ASP A 39 -4.78 1.76 -16.45
CA ASP A 39 -5.04 0.81 -15.37
C ASP A 39 -3.80 0.69 -14.48
N TYR A 40 -4.04 0.47 -13.20
CA TYR A 40 -2.98 0.31 -12.20
C TYR A 40 -3.23 -0.93 -11.36
N VAL A 41 -2.13 -1.53 -10.92
CA VAL A 41 -2.09 -2.62 -9.93
C VAL A 41 -1.25 -2.15 -8.75
N VAL A 42 -1.65 -2.55 -7.55
CA VAL A 42 -0.96 -2.24 -6.30
C VAL A 42 -0.49 -3.55 -5.68
N GLY A 43 0.84 -3.76 -5.65
CA GLY A 43 1.47 -4.85 -4.92
C GLY A 43 1.70 -4.44 -3.48
N VAL A 44 1.37 -5.31 -2.53
CA VAL A 44 1.53 -5.06 -1.09
C VAL A 44 2.29 -6.23 -0.46
N ASP A 45 3.40 -5.92 0.18
CA ASP A 45 4.24 -6.82 0.97
C ASP A 45 4.16 -6.41 2.46
N PRO A 46 3.31 -7.09 3.26
CA PRO A 46 3.11 -6.74 4.66
C PRO A 46 4.17 -7.28 5.61
N THR A 47 4.40 -6.55 6.70
CA THR A 47 5.28 -6.94 7.80
C THR A 47 4.55 -6.92 9.15
N LEU A 48 5.18 -7.47 10.19
CA LEU A 48 4.73 -7.29 11.57
C LEU A 48 4.90 -5.84 12.03
N GLY A 49 6.01 -5.21 11.65
CA GLY A 49 6.29 -3.78 11.82
C GLY A 49 6.06 -3.19 13.22
N LEU A 50 6.01 -1.87 13.30
CA LEU A 50 5.71 -1.10 14.49
C LEU A 50 4.28 -0.58 14.41
N SER A 51 3.55 -0.68 15.53
CA SER A 51 2.19 -0.17 15.61
C SER A 51 2.18 1.34 15.79
N SER A 52 1.33 2.05 15.05
CA SER A 52 1.17 3.50 15.14
C SER A 52 2.47 4.28 14.86
N TRP A 53 3.39 3.68 14.11
CA TRP A 53 4.58 4.38 13.67
C TRP A 53 4.20 5.49 12.69
N THR A 54 4.81 6.66 12.87
CA THR A 54 4.70 7.77 11.93
C THR A 54 6.09 8.30 11.62
N ARG A 55 6.24 8.91 10.44
CA ARG A 55 7.48 9.59 10.08
C ARG A 55 7.90 10.62 11.14
N TYR A 56 6.96 11.28 11.82
CA TYR A 56 7.26 12.29 12.85
C TYR A 56 7.69 11.71 14.19
N SER A 57 7.42 10.43 14.44
CA SER A 57 7.81 9.71 15.65
C SER A 57 8.98 8.76 15.42
N ARG A 58 9.65 8.84 14.26
CA ARG A 58 10.72 7.92 13.87
C ARG A 58 11.92 8.01 14.80
N THR A 59 12.58 6.89 15.02
CA THR A 59 13.81 6.76 15.80
C THR A 59 14.94 6.18 14.95
N ARG A 60 16.16 6.21 15.48
CA ARG A 60 17.30 5.58 14.80
C ARG A 60 17.18 4.06 14.78
N ASP A 61 16.54 3.47 15.78
CA ASP A 61 16.44 2.02 15.96
C ASP A 61 15.44 1.39 14.97
N ASP A 62 14.58 2.21 14.35
CA ASP A 62 13.62 1.76 13.35
C ASP A 62 14.28 1.11 12.11
N VAL A 63 15.59 1.32 11.90
CA VAL A 63 16.33 0.71 10.77
C VAL A 63 16.45 -0.80 10.89
N ASP A 64 16.28 -1.34 12.11
CA ASP A 64 16.34 -2.78 12.39
C ASP A 64 14.96 -3.45 12.28
N THR A 65 13.92 -2.70 11.88
CA THR A 65 12.58 -3.23 11.64
C THR A 65 12.30 -3.35 10.15
N ASP A 66 11.79 -4.50 9.73
CA ASP A 66 11.34 -4.73 8.36
C ASP A 66 10.27 -3.72 7.95
N ASN A 67 10.32 -3.26 6.70
CA ASN A 67 9.32 -2.35 6.15
C ASN A 67 8.18 -3.13 5.53
N GLY A 68 6.95 -2.64 5.75
CA GLY A 68 5.85 -2.94 4.86
C GLY A 68 6.01 -2.10 3.59
N ALA A 69 5.88 -2.73 2.43
CA ALA A 69 6.09 -2.09 1.14
C ALA A 69 4.81 -2.13 0.29
N ILE A 70 4.60 -1.06 -0.47
CA ILE A 70 3.54 -0.93 -1.46
C ILE A 70 4.16 -0.41 -2.75
N GLU A 71 4.03 -1.18 -3.83
CA GLU A 71 4.38 -0.74 -5.18
C GLU A 71 3.11 -0.44 -5.99
N VAL A 72 3.18 0.58 -6.84
CA VAL A 72 2.11 0.88 -7.81
C VAL A 72 2.67 0.72 -9.21
N LEU A 73 2.06 -0.20 -9.97
CA LEU A 73 2.41 -0.48 -11.35
C LEU A 73 1.34 0.08 -12.28
N LYS A 74 1.75 0.90 -13.24
CA LYS A 74 0.94 1.27 -14.41
C LYS A 74 0.98 0.12 -15.40
N VAL A 75 -0.19 -0.45 -15.70
CA VAL A 75 -0.30 -1.62 -16.58
C VAL A 75 -0.05 -1.23 -18.04
N GLY A 76 0.79 -2.00 -18.72
CA GLY A 76 1.25 -1.69 -20.06
C GLY A 76 2.05 -2.82 -20.70
N LYS A 77 2.89 -2.46 -21.67
CA LYS A 77 3.85 -3.35 -22.33
C LYS A 77 5.14 -2.57 -22.61
N PRO A 78 6.10 -2.50 -21.66
CA PRO A 78 6.10 -3.14 -20.34
C PRO A 78 5.22 -2.41 -19.31
N ASP A 79 4.96 -3.08 -18.18
CA ASP A 79 4.48 -2.42 -16.97
C ASP A 79 5.56 -1.48 -16.42
N VAL A 80 5.15 -0.40 -15.75
CA VAL A 80 6.07 0.61 -15.20
C VAL A 80 5.68 0.94 -13.76
N GLN A 81 6.64 0.88 -12.84
CA GLN A 81 6.44 1.35 -11.47
C GLN A 81 6.32 2.89 -11.45
N VAL A 82 5.23 3.39 -10.86
CA VAL A 82 4.87 4.82 -10.87
C VAL A 82 4.77 5.45 -9.49
N ALA A 83 4.64 4.63 -8.45
CA ALA A 83 4.79 5.06 -7.07
C ALA A 83 5.25 3.92 -6.16
N GLU A 84 5.83 4.28 -5.02
CA GLU A 84 6.24 3.36 -3.96
C GLU A 84 6.03 3.99 -2.59
N TYR A 85 5.61 3.18 -1.62
CA TYR A 85 5.59 3.51 -0.21
C TYR A 85 6.27 2.40 0.57
N ALA A 86 7.14 2.77 1.51
CA ALA A 86 7.74 1.83 2.44
C ALA A 86 7.88 2.47 3.83
N ALA A 87 7.53 1.73 4.88
CA ALA A 87 7.68 2.17 6.26
C ALA A 87 7.69 0.97 7.22
N PRO A 88 8.29 1.09 8.42
CA PRO A 88 8.32 0.03 9.43
C PRO A 88 6.99 -0.03 10.18
N ILE A 89 5.86 0.00 9.45
CA ILE A 89 4.51 -0.03 9.99
C ILE A 89 3.94 -1.45 9.97
N ASN A 90 3.05 -1.76 10.91
CA ASN A 90 2.40 -3.06 10.96
C ASN A 90 1.38 -3.26 9.80
N ALA A 91 0.89 -4.48 9.66
CA ALA A 91 -0.12 -4.86 8.66
C ALA A 91 -1.43 -4.05 8.72
N LEU A 92 -1.88 -3.62 9.90
CA LEU A 92 -3.12 -2.84 10.06
C LEU A 92 -2.95 -1.43 9.47
N ASP A 93 -1.85 -0.78 9.82
CA ASP A 93 -1.50 0.56 9.35
C ASP A 93 -1.17 0.53 7.85
N LEU A 94 -0.55 -0.56 7.36
CA LEU A 94 -0.26 -0.75 5.95
C LEU A 94 -1.53 -0.93 5.12
N ALA A 95 -2.56 -1.59 5.65
CA ALA A 95 -3.86 -1.70 4.99
C ALA A 95 -4.52 -0.33 4.77
N GLU A 96 -4.36 0.61 5.72
CA GLU A 96 -4.84 1.99 5.55
C GLU A 96 -4.11 2.70 4.41
N ALA A 97 -2.78 2.58 4.36
CA ALA A 97 -1.96 3.12 3.28
C ALA A 97 -2.34 2.52 1.92
N ALA A 98 -2.50 1.19 1.84
CA ALA A 98 -2.89 0.50 0.61
C ALA A 98 -4.29 0.92 0.13
N ASN A 99 -5.26 1.06 1.05
CA ASN A 99 -6.59 1.57 0.70
C ASN A 99 -6.52 2.98 0.11
N ALA A 100 -5.74 3.88 0.72
CA ALA A 100 -5.57 5.22 0.21
C ALA A 100 -4.89 5.21 -1.17
N ILE A 101 -3.73 4.59 -1.28
CA ILE A 101 -2.94 4.55 -2.53
C ILE A 101 -3.76 3.94 -3.67
N GLY A 102 -4.42 2.81 -3.43
CA GLY A 102 -5.22 2.13 -4.45
C GLY A 102 -6.43 2.94 -4.92
N ARG A 103 -7.05 3.75 -4.06
CA ARG A 103 -8.12 4.69 -4.47
C ARG A 103 -7.60 5.91 -5.21
N VAL A 104 -6.39 6.40 -4.90
CA VAL A 104 -5.72 7.45 -5.69
C VAL A 104 -5.42 6.95 -7.11
N TYR A 105 -4.91 5.73 -7.23
CA TYR A 105 -4.54 5.11 -8.50
C TYR A 105 -5.68 4.29 -9.13
N LYS A 106 -6.95 4.62 -8.87
CA LYS A 106 -8.11 3.90 -9.42
C LYS A 106 -8.09 3.71 -10.94
N GLY A 107 -7.41 4.63 -11.65
CA GLY A 107 -7.26 4.56 -13.09
C GLY A 107 -8.57 4.69 -13.85
N LYS A 108 -8.67 3.95 -14.95
CA LYS A 108 -9.82 3.91 -15.86
C LYS A 108 -10.97 3.03 -15.34
N SER A 109 -10.68 2.06 -14.47
CA SER A 109 -11.68 1.08 -14.05
C SER A 109 -12.89 1.71 -13.34
N GLU A 110 -14.06 1.11 -13.56
CA GLU A 110 -15.29 1.42 -12.84
C GLU A 110 -15.27 0.92 -11.38
N ASP A 111 -14.29 0.06 -11.03
CA ASP A 111 -14.13 -0.57 -9.71
C ASP A 111 -13.81 0.42 -8.58
N GLN A 112 -13.77 1.73 -8.87
CA GLN A 112 -13.51 2.82 -7.91
C GLN A 112 -12.13 2.80 -7.24
N ALA A 113 -11.31 1.78 -7.48
CA ALA A 113 -9.96 1.61 -6.95
C ALA A 113 -9.11 0.64 -7.81
N ALA A 114 -7.79 0.76 -7.72
CA ALA A 114 -6.84 -0.14 -8.39
C ALA A 114 -6.95 -1.57 -7.84
N LEU A 115 -6.57 -2.55 -8.67
CA LEU A 115 -6.47 -3.94 -8.20
C LEU A 115 -5.34 -4.04 -7.17
N VAL A 116 -5.67 -4.42 -5.93
CA VAL A 116 -4.68 -4.66 -4.87
C VAL A 116 -4.38 -6.15 -4.78
N ILE A 117 -3.10 -6.49 -4.80
CA ILE A 117 -2.55 -7.82 -4.66
C ILE A 117 -1.68 -7.82 -3.40
N VAL A 118 -2.06 -8.65 -2.43
CA VAL A 118 -1.36 -8.74 -1.14
C VAL A 118 -0.64 -10.08 -1.07
N GLU A 119 0.62 -10.06 -0.65
CA GLU A 119 1.33 -11.28 -0.27
C GLU A 119 0.59 -11.98 0.88
N THR A 120 0.22 -13.25 0.72
CA THR A 120 -0.56 -13.99 1.73
C THR A 120 0.30 -14.98 2.52
N ASN A 121 1.33 -14.49 3.19
CA ASN A 121 1.96 -15.18 4.32
C ASN A 121 1.82 -14.31 5.58
N GLY A 122 1.70 -14.94 6.76
CA GLY A 122 1.60 -14.26 8.07
C GLY A 122 0.79 -12.93 8.07
N PRO A 123 1.46 -11.75 8.16
CA PRO A 123 0.83 -10.42 8.20
C PRO A 123 -0.05 -10.07 6.99
N GLY A 124 0.13 -10.78 5.87
CA GLY A 124 -0.70 -10.74 4.68
C GLY A 124 -2.19 -10.92 4.92
N ILE A 125 -2.55 -11.92 5.74
CA ILE A 125 -3.95 -12.25 6.04
C ILE A 125 -4.63 -11.08 6.73
N THR A 126 -3.96 -10.47 7.70
CA THR A 126 -4.45 -9.28 8.43
C THR A 126 -4.68 -8.11 7.49
N THR A 127 -3.74 -7.84 6.58
CA THR A 127 -3.87 -6.75 5.59
C THR A 127 -5.10 -6.96 4.69
N VAL A 128 -5.31 -8.18 4.19
CA VAL A 128 -6.50 -8.54 3.38
C VAL A 128 -7.79 -8.40 4.18
N GLU A 129 -7.83 -8.88 5.42
CA GLU A 129 -9.02 -8.78 6.27
C GLU A 129 -9.38 -7.32 6.57
N GLU A 130 -8.41 -6.45 6.87
CA GLU A 130 -8.66 -5.02 7.08
C GLU A 130 -9.16 -4.33 5.82
N LEU A 131 -8.51 -4.57 4.67
CA LEU A 131 -8.94 -4.03 3.38
C LEU A 131 -10.39 -4.44 3.07
N HIS A 132 -10.75 -5.70 3.33
CA HIS A 132 -12.09 -6.20 3.07
C HIS A 132 -13.13 -5.70 4.09
N ARG A 133 -12.87 -5.86 5.40
CA ARG A 133 -13.88 -5.65 6.46
C ARG A 133 -13.98 -4.20 6.93
N ARG A 134 -12.85 -3.50 7.04
CA ARG A 134 -12.80 -2.15 7.60
C ARG A 134 -12.93 -1.09 6.50
N PHE A 135 -12.23 -1.28 5.39
CA PHE A 135 -12.17 -0.28 4.32
C PHE A 135 -13.11 -0.53 3.15
N ASP A 136 -13.82 -1.67 3.15
CA ASP A 136 -14.71 -2.10 2.06
C ASP A 136 -14.01 -1.91 0.69
N TYR A 137 -12.78 -2.40 0.59
CA TYR A 137 -11.94 -2.21 -0.58
C TYR A 137 -12.51 -3.03 -1.75
N PRO A 138 -12.88 -2.38 -2.87
CA PRO A 138 -13.74 -3.01 -3.88
C PRO A 138 -12.99 -3.97 -4.82
N ASN A 139 -11.67 -3.80 -4.97
CA ASN A 139 -10.89 -4.48 -6.02
C ASN A 139 -9.69 -5.24 -5.44
N LEU A 140 -9.97 -6.32 -4.72
CA LEU A 140 -8.95 -7.21 -4.15
C LEU A 140 -8.75 -8.43 -5.04
N TRP A 141 -7.50 -8.71 -5.39
CA TRP A 141 -7.16 -9.95 -6.05
C TRP A 141 -7.34 -11.13 -5.09
N ARG A 142 -7.97 -12.20 -5.57
CA ARG A 142 -8.28 -13.40 -4.78
C ARG A 142 -7.34 -14.52 -5.20
N TRP A 143 -6.58 -15.05 -4.25
CA TRP A 143 -5.83 -16.29 -4.44
C TRP A 143 -6.82 -17.44 -4.73
N ALA A 144 -6.84 -17.93 -5.97
CA ALA A 144 -7.72 -19.04 -6.38
C ALA A 144 -7.31 -20.40 -5.76
N HIS A 145 -6.09 -20.49 -5.23
CA HIS A 145 -5.54 -21.69 -4.59
C HIS A 145 -4.82 -21.29 -3.30
N LEU A 146 -5.54 -21.19 -2.17
CA LEU A 146 -4.89 -21.35 -0.88
C LEU A 146 -4.37 -22.80 -0.85
N GLY A 147 -3.06 -22.98 -0.71
CA GLY A 147 -2.41 -24.28 -0.79
C GLY A 147 -3.17 -25.37 -0.02
N GLU A 148 -3.25 -26.56 -0.60
CA GLU A 148 -3.71 -27.76 0.09
C GLU A 148 -3.01 -27.85 1.46
N MET A 149 -3.71 -27.52 2.54
CA MET A 149 -3.24 -27.87 3.87
C MET A 149 -3.25 -29.40 3.95
N LYS A 150 -2.14 -30.04 3.61
CA LYS A 150 -1.93 -31.46 3.91
C LYS A 150 -1.77 -31.59 5.42
N ALA A 151 -2.90 -31.76 6.10
CA ALA A 151 -2.89 -32.22 7.48
C ALA A 151 -2.12 -33.54 7.53
N LYS A 152 -0.89 -33.48 8.06
CA LYS A 152 -0.12 -34.69 8.34
C LYS A 152 -0.82 -35.36 9.52
N ARG A 153 -1.65 -36.38 9.24
CA ARG A 153 -2.17 -37.28 10.27
C ARG A 153 -0.98 -37.97 10.92
N THR A 154 -0.61 -37.55 12.12
CA THR A 154 0.11 -38.37 13.10
C THR A 154 -0.86 -39.33 13.78
#